data_AF-A0A2I7KDX0-F1
#
_entry.id   AF-A0A2I7KDX0-F1
#
_cell.length_a   1.000
_cell.length_b   1.000
_cell.length_c   1.000
_cell.angle_alpha   90.00
_cell.angle_beta   90.00
_cell.angle_gamma   90.00
#
_symmetry.space_group_name_H-M   'P 1'
#
loop_
_entity.id
_entity.type
_entity.pdbx_description
1 polymer ?
#
loop_
_entity_poly.entity_id
_entity_poly.type
_entity_poly.pdbx_seq_one_letter_code
_entity_poly.pdbx_strand_id
1 'polypeptide(L)'
;MVQVAGKVGMSQSTISRIESGVGNITEVQLSDLCAVYGVSPSQLRDDAVVRSISETDLSRVGAVIEFVEGAIQQEGIRPSPQVVRDTILAIFRQENDLAWETGATFDPGRYSELVSILLRNK
;
A
#
# COMPACT_ATOMS: atom_id res chain seq x y z
N MET A 1 -2.20 -14.13 14.39
CA MET A 1 -2.22 -13.70 15.81
C MET A 1 -1.10 -14.29 16.66
N VAL A 2 -0.84 -15.61 16.66
CA VAL A 2 0.24 -16.24 17.46
C VAL A 2 1.64 -15.65 17.20
N GLN A 3 1.90 -15.20 15.96
CA GLN A 3 3.21 -14.70 15.55
C GLN A 3 3.54 -13.28 16.04
N VAL A 4 2.54 -12.44 16.33
CA VAL A 4 2.78 -11.04 16.80
C VAL A 4 3.16 -11.04 18.28
N ALA A 5 2.48 -11.85 19.09
CA ALA A 5 2.77 -12.06 20.51
C ALA A 5 4.25 -12.42 20.75
N GLY A 6 4.78 -13.36 19.97
CA GLY A 6 6.18 -13.77 20.06
C GLY A 6 7.19 -12.71 19.60
N LYS A 7 6.80 -11.79 18.69
CA LYS A 7 7.68 -10.73 18.17
C LYS A 7 7.73 -9.49 19.08
N VAL A 8 6.65 -9.21 19.80
CA VAL A 8 6.49 -8.02 20.66
C VAL A 8 6.78 -8.34 22.14
N GLY A 9 7.10 -9.59 22.48
CA GLY A 9 7.35 -10.02 23.86
C GLY A 9 6.11 -9.93 24.77
N MET A 10 4.91 -9.95 24.17
CA MET A 10 3.63 -9.83 24.87
C MET A 10 2.90 -11.17 24.91
N SER A 11 2.16 -11.44 25.99
CA SER A 11 1.24 -12.57 26.01
C SER A 11 0.09 -12.36 25.03
N GLN A 12 -0.45 -13.42 24.45
CA GLN A 12 -1.63 -13.34 23.58
C GLN A 12 -2.84 -12.70 24.29
N SER A 13 -3.01 -12.99 25.59
CA SER A 13 -4.04 -12.37 26.42
C SER A 13 -3.86 -10.85 26.53
N THR A 14 -2.63 -10.35 26.53
CA THR A 14 -2.36 -8.91 26.56
C THR A 14 -2.71 -8.26 25.23
N ILE A 15 -2.28 -8.86 24.10
CA ILE A 15 -2.64 -8.37 22.76
C ILE A 15 -4.16 -8.35 22.56
N SER A 16 -4.86 -9.41 22.94
CA SER A 16 -6.32 -9.48 22.80
C SER A 16 -7.04 -8.38 23.59
N ARG A 17 -6.56 -8.01 24.80
CA ARG A 17 -7.14 -6.90 25.56
C ARG A 17 -6.86 -5.53 24.95
N ILE A 18 -5.71 -5.37 24.29
CA ILE A 18 -5.34 -4.14 23.59
C ILE A 18 -6.24 -3.98 22.36
N GLU A 19 -6.42 -5.05 21.58
CA GLU A 19 -7.31 -5.06 20.41
C GLU A 19 -8.77 -4.78 20.79
N SER A 20 -9.22 -5.24 21.96
CA SER A 20 -10.57 -4.96 22.45
C SER A 20 -10.73 -3.57 23.10
N GLY A 21 -9.67 -2.75 23.15
CA GLY A 21 -9.70 -1.39 23.71
C GLY A 21 -9.77 -1.34 25.25
N VAL A 22 -9.48 -2.45 25.94
CA VAL A 22 -9.59 -2.57 27.41
C VAL A 22 -8.21 -2.56 28.09
N GLY A 23 -7.12 -2.60 27.31
CA GLY A 23 -5.74 -2.61 27.80
C GLY A 23 -5.05 -1.26 27.70
N ASN A 24 -4.31 -0.88 28.75
CA ASN A 24 -3.31 0.18 28.67
C ASN A 24 -2.03 -0.37 28.03
N ILE A 25 -1.41 0.42 27.14
CA ILE A 25 -0.12 0.11 26.51
C ILE A 25 0.93 1.13 26.95
N THR A 26 2.16 0.68 27.17
CA THR A 26 3.29 1.59 27.39
C THR A 26 3.83 2.11 26.05
N GLU A 27 4.59 3.20 26.10
CA GLU A 27 5.19 3.82 24.92
C GLU A 27 6.19 2.89 24.19
N VAL A 28 6.91 2.06 24.94
CA VAL A 28 7.79 1.01 24.39
C VAL A 28 6.97 -0.04 23.63
N GLN A 29 5.88 -0.53 24.24
CA GLN A 29 5.00 -1.53 23.62
C GLN A 29 4.29 -0.98 22.37
N LEU A 30 3.91 0.29 22.38
CA LEU A 30 3.36 0.97 21.22
C LEU A 30 4.39 1.01 20.07
N SER A 31 5.64 1.36 20.36
CA SER A 31 6.72 1.39 19.36
C SER A 31 7.01 0.01 18.78
N ASP A 32 7.01 -1.04 19.59
CA ASP A 32 7.24 -2.40 19.14
C ASP A 32 6.09 -2.93 18.27
N LEU A 33 4.84 -2.63 18.64
CA LEU A 33 3.67 -2.91 17.80
C LEU A 33 3.78 -2.16 16.47
N CYS A 34 4.09 -0.87 16.50
CA CYS A 34 4.28 -0.04 15.32
C CYS A 34 5.32 -0.62 14.35
N ALA A 35 6.47 -1.07 14.86
CA ALA A 35 7.51 -1.69 14.07
C ALA A 35 7.06 -3.01 13.43
N VAL A 36 6.28 -3.83 14.15
CA VAL A 36 5.76 -5.11 13.62
C VAL A 36 4.66 -4.90 12.58
N TYR A 37 3.81 -3.89 12.76
CA TYR A 37 2.71 -3.57 11.84
C TYR A 37 3.10 -2.61 10.71
N GLY A 38 4.33 -2.09 10.71
CA GLY A 38 4.78 -1.14 9.70
C GLY A 38 4.02 0.19 9.75
N VAL A 39 3.70 0.68 10.94
CA VAL A 39 3.02 1.97 11.15
C VAL A 39 3.87 2.85 12.06
N SER A 40 3.78 4.17 11.94
CA SER A 40 4.47 5.10 12.84
C SER A 40 3.66 5.31 14.14
N PRO A 41 4.30 5.40 15.31
CA PRO A 41 3.63 5.74 16.57
C PRO A 41 2.84 7.05 16.54
N SER A 42 3.30 8.04 15.77
CA SER A 42 2.56 9.30 15.57
C SER A 42 1.24 9.10 14.83
N GLN A 43 1.17 8.12 13.93
CA GLN A 43 -0.04 7.81 13.14
C GLN A 43 -1.14 7.16 13.98
N LEU A 44 -0.76 6.44 15.05
CA LEU A 44 -1.69 5.88 16.02
C LEU A 44 -2.13 6.90 17.09
N ARG A 45 -1.32 7.94 17.34
CA ARG A 45 -1.61 8.99 18.35
C ARG A 45 -2.49 10.11 17.82
N ASP A 46 -2.30 10.49 16.56
CA ASP A 46 -2.92 11.69 15.99
C ASP A 46 -4.23 11.40 15.24
N ASP A 47 -4.79 10.17 15.36
CA ASP A 47 -5.93 9.65 14.57
C ASP A 47 -5.71 9.78 13.03
N ALA A 48 -4.49 10.12 12.64
CA ALA A 48 -4.04 10.25 11.28
C ALA A 48 -3.45 8.91 10.88
N VAL A 49 -4.31 7.99 10.43
CA VAL A 49 -3.91 6.76 9.72
C VAL A 49 -3.24 7.15 8.39
N VAL A 50 -2.08 7.79 8.45
CA VAL A 50 -1.20 7.94 7.30
C VAL A 50 -0.55 6.58 7.17
N ARG A 51 -1.00 5.75 6.26
CA ARG A 51 -0.41 4.41 6.07
C ARG A 51 1.04 4.62 5.64
N SER A 52 1.99 4.06 6.40
CA SER A 52 3.33 3.93 5.86
C SER A 52 3.24 3.03 4.63
N ILE A 53 3.88 3.44 3.53
CA ILE A 53 3.92 2.64 2.30
C ILE A 53 4.64 1.33 2.63
N SER A 54 3.96 0.20 2.47
CA SER A 54 4.58 -1.11 2.70
C SER A 54 5.52 -1.49 1.55
N GLU A 55 6.44 -2.44 1.78
CA GLU A 55 7.26 -3.05 0.72
C GLU A 55 6.40 -3.63 -0.42
N THR A 56 5.21 -4.13 -0.10
CA THR A 56 4.23 -4.61 -1.08
C THR A 56 3.68 -3.47 -1.93
N ASP A 57 3.42 -2.31 -1.32
CA ASP A 57 2.97 -1.12 -2.05
C ASP A 57 4.07 -0.57 -2.95
N LEU A 58 5.33 -0.54 -2.50
CA LEU A 58 6.48 -0.17 -3.34
C LEU A 58 6.66 -1.11 -4.53
N SER A 59 6.57 -2.42 -4.27
CA SER A 59 6.63 -3.45 -5.33
C SER A 59 5.51 -3.25 -6.35
N ARG A 60 4.31 -2.87 -5.88
CA ARG A 60 3.16 -2.56 -6.74
C ARG A 60 3.39 -1.32 -7.59
N VAL A 61 3.95 -0.25 -7.02
CA VAL A 61 4.34 0.95 -7.80
C VAL A 61 5.32 0.57 -8.91
N GLY A 62 6.33 -0.25 -8.60
CA GLY A 62 7.30 -0.74 -9.59
C GLY A 62 6.62 -1.48 -10.75
N ALA A 63 5.71 -2.42 -10.43
CA ALA A 63 4.98 -3.17 -11.45
C ALA A 63 4.07 -2.29 -12.33
N VAL A 64 3.43 -1.27 -11.75
CA VAL A 64 2.62 -0.30 -12.51
C VAL A 64 3.49 0.52 -13.46
N ILE A 65 4.68 0.96 -13.01
CA ILE A 65 5.61 1.71 -13.86
C ILE A 65 6.06 0.84 -15.05
N GLU A 66 6.50 -0.39 -14.79
CA GLU A 66 6.94 -1.32 -15.84
C GLU A 66 5.83 -1.59 -16.86
N PHE A 67 4.58 -1.73 -16.38
CA PHE A 67 3.43 -1.92 -17.24
C PHE A 67 3.16 -0.72 -18.15
N VAL A 68 3.15 0.50 -17.59
CA VAL A 68 2.91 1.73 -18.37
C VAL A 68 4.04 1.96 -19.38
N GLU A 69 5.30 1.77 -18.99
CA GLU A 69 6.44 1.87 -19.91
C GLU A 69 6.38 0.81 -21.02
N GLY A 70 5.98 -0.42 -20.68
CA GLY A 70 5.74 -1.48 -21.66
C GLY A 70 4.66 -1.11 -22.67
N ALA A 71 3.55 -0.51 -22.22
CA ALA A 71 2.47 -0.05 -23.10
C ALA A 71 2.94 1.09 -24.02
N ILE A 72 3.71 2.06 -23.50
CA ILE A 72 4.30 3.14 -24.30
C ILE A 72 5.19 2.58 -25.41
N GLN A 73 6.05 1.62 -25.07
CA GLN A 73 6.95 0.97 -26.04
C GLN A 73 6.17 0.17 -27.10
N GLN A 74 5.14 -0.57 -26.70
CA GLN A 74 4.31 -1.36 -27.61
C GLN A 74 3.50 -0.49 -28.58
N GLU A 75 2.93 0.61 -28.10
CA GLU A 75 2.14 1.53 -28.92
C GLU A 75 3.01 2.46 -29.77
N GLY A 76 4.32 2.53 -29.51
CA GLY A 76 5.25 3.39 -30.24
C GLY A 76 4.95 4.88 -30.09
N ILE A 77 4.33 5.28 -28.98
CA ILE A 77 3.93 6.67 -28.69
C ILE A 77 4.97 7.36 -27.82
N ARG A 78 4.90 8.70 -27.76
CA ARG A 78 5.80 9.51 -26.92
C ARG A 78 5.01 10.53 -26.10
N PRO A 79 4.31 10.09 -25.03
CA PRO A 79 3.54 10.97 -24.17
C PRO A 79 4.45 11.94 -23.42
N SER A 80 3.87 13.06 -22.95
CA SER A 80 4.62 13.96 -22.08
C SER A 80 4.88 13.31 -20.71
N PRO A 81 5.94 13.70 -19.97
CA PRO A 81 6.20 13.18 -18.64
C PRO A 81 5.03 13.39 -17.66
N GLN A 82 4.23 14.44 -17.85
CA GLN A 82 3.03 14.70 -17.05
C GLN A 82 1.95 13.64 -17.30
N VAL A 83 1.69 13.29 -18.57
CA VAL A 83 0.72 12.25 -18.94
C VAL A 83 1.15 10.89 -18.39
N VAL A 84 2.44 10.55 -18.47
CA VAL A 84 2.98 9.30 -17.91
C VAL A 84 2.77 9.25 -16.39
N ARG A 85 3.14 10.32 -15.68
CA ARG A 85 2.94 10.44 -14.23
C ARG A 85 1.47 10.29 -13.86
N ASP A 86 0.59 11.01 -14.53
CA ASP A 86 -0.83 11.03 -14.19
C ASP A 86 -1.49 9.67 -14.47
N THR A 87 -1.05 8.98 -15.53
CA THR A 87 -1.45 7.60 -15.84
C THR A 87 -1.03 6.62 -14.75
N ILE A 88 0.24 6.67 -14.33
CA ILE A 88 0.77 5.81 -13.25
C ILE A 88 -0.02 6.06 -11.95
N LEU A 89 -0.25 7.32 -11.59
CA LEU A 89 -0.97 7.67 -10.37
C LEU A 89 -2.43 7.21 -10.41
N ALA A 90 -3.09 7.28 -11.56
CA ALA A 90 -4.47 6.81 -11.73
C ALA A 90 -4.57 5.30 -11.49
N ILE A 91 -3.71 4.52 -12.14
CA ILE A 91 -3.68 3.05 -12.00
C ILE A 91 -3.32 2.66 -10.57
N PHE A 92 -2.29 3.30 -10.01
CA PHE A 92 -1.82 2.96 -8.67
C PHE A 92 -2.87 3.22 -7.60
N ARG A 93 -3.62 4.33 -7.69
CA ARG A 93 -4.72 4.61 -6.76
C ARG A 93 -5.80 3.52 -6.80
N GLN A 94 -6.25 3.18 -8.01
CA GLN A 94 -7.29 2.17 -8.20
C GLN A 94 -6.85 0.79 -7.71
N GLU A 95 -5.59 0.43 -7.96
CA GLU A 95 -5.01 -0.82 -7.46
C GLU A 95 -4.81 -0.85 -5.95
N ASN A 96 -4.43 0.28 -5.37
CA ASN A 96 -4.27 0.38 -3.92
C ASN A 96 -5.60 0.20 -3.19
N ASP A 97 -6.67 0.77 -3.73
CA ASP A 97 -8.02 0.60 -3.20
C ASP A 97 -8.49 -0.86 -3.34
N LEU A 98 -8.29 -1.47 -4.50
CA LEU A 98 -8.71 -2.85 -4.74
C LEU A 98 -7.93 -3.88 -3.91
N ALA A 99 -6.61 -3.71 -3.79
CA ALA A 99 -5.79 -4.57 -2.97
C ALA A 99 -6.11 -4.45 -1.48
N TRP A 100 -6.56 -3.27 -1.04
CA TRP A 100 -7.05 -3.09 0.32
C TRP A 100 -8.34 -3.87 0.58
N GLU A 101 -9.28 -3.84 -0.37
CA GLU A 101 -10.57 -4.52 -0.23
C GLU A 101 -10.46 -6.05 -0.37
N THR A 102 -9.54 -6.52 -1.20
CA THR A 102 -9.53 -7.94 -1.64
C THR A 102 -8.25 -8.69 -1.30
N GLY A 103 -7.17 -8.00 -0.95
CA GLY A 103 -5.82 -8.59 -0.83
C GLY A 103 -5.23 -9.06 -2.16
N ALA A 104 -5.82 -8.69 -3.29
CA ALA A 104 -5.37 -9.13 -4.61
C ALA A 104 -4.01 -8.53 -4.99
N THR A 105 -3.26 -9.27 -5.79
CA THR A 105 -2.02 -8.81 -6.44
C THR A 105 -2.33 -8.00 -7.70
N PHE A 106 -1.39 -7.16 -8.11
CA PHE A 106 -1.49 -6.39 -9.34
C PHE A 106 -1.71 -7.29 -10.56
N ASP A 107 -2.71 -6.96 -11.36
CA ASP A 107 -3.07 -7.65 -12.60
C ASP A 107 -3.08 -6.64 -13.76
N PRO A 108 -2.03 -6.63 -14.60
CA PRO A 108 -1.90 -5.68 -15.70
C PRO A 108 -3.03 -5.80 -16.74
N GLY A 109 -3.63 -6.99 -16.88
CA GLY A 109 -4.68 -7.25 -17.86
C GLY A 109 -5.89 -6.33 -17.67
N ARG A 110 -6.19 -5.97 -16.41
CA ARG A 110 -7.33 -5.12 -16.03
C ARG A 110 -7.23 -3.69 -16.51
N TYR A 111 -6.02 -3.22 -16.83
CA TYR A 111 -5.74 -1.81 -17.12
C TYR A 111 -5.30 -1.55 -18.56
N SER A 112 -5.18 -2.60 -19.37
CA SER A 112 -4.72 -2.50 -20.77
C SER A 112 -5.50 -1.44 -21.58
N GLU A 113 -6.83 -1.52 -21.62
CA GLU A 113 -7.66 -0.53 -22.34
C GLU A 113 -7.58 0.87 -21.72
N LEU A 114 -7.55 0.96 -20.39
CA LEU A 114 -7.48 2.24 -19.67
C LEU A 114 -6.17 2.97 -19.98
N VAL A 115 -5.04 2.25 -19.95
CA VAL A 115 -3.72 2.80 -20.26
C VAL A 115 -3.67 3.31 -21.69
N SER A 116 -4.14 2.53 -22.66
CA SER A 116 -4.18 2.98 -24.05
C SER A 116 -5.01 4.27 -24.23
N ILE A 117 -6.11 4.42 -23.50
CA ILE A 117 -6.93 5.65 -23.54
C ILE A 117 -6.18 6.83 -22.90
N LEU A 118 -5.61 6.63 -21.70
CA LEU A 118 -4.94 7.69 -20.95
C LEU A 118 -3.68 8.20 -21.65
N LEU A 119 -2.88 7.31 -22.23
CA LEU A 119 -1.66 7.69 -22.94
C LEU A 119 -1.94 8.44 -24.25
N ARG A 120 -3.13 8.28 -24.83
CA ARG A 120 -3.55 8.95 -26.07
C ARG A 120 -4.30 10.26 -25.83
N ASN A 121 -4.80 10.50 -24.62
CA ASN A 121 -5.53 11.72 -24.28
C ASN A 121 -4.58 12.82 -23.80
N LYS A 122 -4.20 13.69 -24.75
CA LYS A 122 -3.59 15.03 -24.66
C LYS A 122 -2.55 15.30 -23.56
#